data_AF-A0A925Q8A4-F1
#
_entry.id   AF-A0A925Q8A4-F1
#
_cell.length_a   1.000
_cell.length_b   1.000
_cell.length_c   1.000
_cell.angle_alpha   90.00
_cell.angle_beta   90.00
_cell.angle_gamma   90.00
#
_symmetry.space_group_name_H-M   'P 1'
#
loop_
_entity.id
_entity.type
_entity.pdbx_description
1 polymer ?
#
loop_
_entity_poly.entity_id
_entity_poly.type
_entity_poly.pdbx_seq_one_letter_code
_entity_poly.pdbx_strand_id
1 'polypeptide(L)' 'GEPETFGERIRAARELEGISKPQLAQRLGISTSTIHAWENDTVSRPTARVVNIFDDYLNEV' A
#
# COMPACT_ATOMS: atom_id res chain seq x y z
N GLY A 1 -14.35 -3.31 11.14
CA GLY A 1 -14.66 -4.22 10.02
C GLY A 1 -13.36 -4.73 9.49
N GLU A 2 -13.35 -5.93 8.94
CA GLU A 2 -12.21 -6.42 8.16
C GLU A 2 -11.99 -5.48 6.95
N PRO A 3 -10.74 -5.27 6.49
CA PRO A 3 -10.48 -4.49 5.28
C PRO A 3 -11.12 -5.18 4.06
N GLU A 4 -11.93 -4.43 3.30
CA GLU A 4 -12.75 -4.93 2.18
C GLU A 4 -12.06 -4.70 0.83
N THR A 5 -11.24 -3.65 0.70
CA THR A 5 -10.49 -3.35 -0.53
C THR A 5 -8.99 -3.67 -0.41
N PHE A 6 -8.31 -3.76 -1.56
CA PHE A 6 -6.86 -3.90 -1.60
C PHE A 6 -6.15 -2.69 -0.97
N GLY A 7 -6.67 -1.47 -1.21
CA GLY A 7 -6.18 -0.25 -0.58
C GLY A 7 -6.31 -0.25 0.94
N GLU A 8 -7.43 -0.73 1.46
CA GLU A 8 -7.65 -0.87 2.90
C GLU A 8 -6.71 -1.87 3.55
N ARG A 9 -6.40 -2.98 2.88
CA ARG A 9 -5.39 -3.95 3.35
C ARG A 9 -4.01 -3.32 3.47
N ILE A 10 -3.58 -2.55 2.46
CA ILE A 10 -2.30 -1.81 2.50
C ILE A 10 -2.29 -0.84 3.68
N ARG A 11 -3.38 -0.08 3.85
CA ARG A 11 -3.50 0.90 4.93
C ARG A 11 -3.44 0.22 6.31
N ALA A 12 -4.18 -0.87 6.50
CA ALA A 12 -4.23 -1.59 7.77
C ALA A 12 -2.86 -2.17 8.14
N ALA A 13 -2.16 -2.79 7.19
CA ALA A 13 -0.79 -3.27 7.38
C ALA A 13 0.17 -2.13 7.76
N ARG A 14 0.09 -0.98 7.07
CA ARG A 14 0.92 0.19 7.37
C ARG A 14 0.67 0.74 8.77
N GLU A 15 -0.60 0.82 9.17
CA GLU A 15 -1.01 1.29 10.49
C GLU A 15 -0.60 0.30 11.59
N LEU A 16 -0.65 -1.01 11.34
CA LEU A 16 -0.17 -2.05 12.26
C LEU A 16 1.33 -1.92 12.53
N GLU A 17 2.13 -1.60 11.50
CA GLU A 17 3.56 -1.31 11.66
C GLU A 17 3.86 0.03 12.34
N GLY A 18 2.87 0.92 12.46
CA GLY A 18 3.05 2.24 13.06
C GLY A 18 3.88 3.21 12.20
N ILE A 19 3.94 3.00 10.88
CA ILE A 19 4.70 3.87 9.96
C ILE A 19 3.80 4.80 9.14
N SER A 20 4.34 5.96 8.78
CA SER A 20 3.68 6.94 7.91
C SER A 20 3.75 6.54 6.43
N LYS A 21 2.87 7.11 5.59
CA LYS A 21 2.88 6.89 4.13
C LYS A 21 4.25 7.17 3.48
N PRO A 22 4.97 8.27 3.82
CA PRO A 22 6.33 8.49 3.30
C PRO A 22 7.35 7.43 3.74
N GLN A 23 7.25 6.92 4.97
CA GLN A 23 8.14 5.86 5.45
C GLN A 23 7.88 4.55 4.70
N LEU A 24 6.61 4.19 4.48
CA LEU A 24 6.26 3.04 3.64
C LEU A 24 6.76 3.22 2.20
N ALA A 25 6.54 4.40 1.61
CA ALA A 25 7.03 4.72 0.28
C ALA A 25 8.55 4.54 0.15
N GLN A 26 9.30 5.03 1.14
CA GLN A 26 10.75 4.87 1.21
C GLN A 26 11.16 3.39 1.34
N ARG A 27 10.49 2.61 2.19
CA ARG A 27 10.73 1.17 2.37
C ARG A 27 10.49 0.40 1.07
N LEU A 28 9.41 0.70 0.36
CA LEU A 28 8.99 -0.01 -0.86
C LEU A 28 9.65 0.51 -2.15
N GLY A 29 10.44 1.60 -2.08
CA GLY A 29 11.10 2.19 -3.25
C GLY A 29 10.12 2.77 -4.29
N ILE A 30 8.96 3.27 -3.84
CA ILE A 30 7.94 3.90 -4.69
C ILE A 30 7.57 5.30 -4.16
N SER A 31 6.79 6.07 -4.93
CA SER A 31 6.43 7.42 -4.53
C SER A 31 5.33 7.43 -3.46
N THR A 32 5.34 8.44 -2.57
CA THR A 32 4.26 8.63 -1.58
C THR A 32 2.90 8.84 -2.24
N SER A 33 2.84 9.45 -3.43
CA SER A 33 1.58 9.59 -4.18
C SER A 33 1.05 8.24 -4.67
N THR A 34 1.93 7.27 -4.96
CA THR A 34 1.54 5.88 -5.20
C THR A 34 0.87 5.30 -3.96
N ILE A 35 1.49 5.38 -2.78
CA ILE A 35 0.86 4.91 -1.53
C ILE A 35 -0.52 5.57 -1.33
N HIS A 36 -0.61 6.89 -1.52
CA HIS A 36 -1.86 7.62 -1.39
C HIS A 36 -2.93 7.16 -2.39
N ALA A 37 -2.55 6.89 -3.64
CA ALA A 37 -3.51 6.47 -4.65
C ALA A 37 -4.09 5.09 -4.31
N TRP A 38 -3.23 4.17 -3.88
CA TRP A 38 -3.59 2.80 -3.53
C TRP A 38 -4.42 2.71 -2.26
N GLU A 39 -4.00 3.36 -1.15
CA GLU A 39 -4.76 3.34 0.12
C GLU A 39 -6.13 4.02 0.04
N ASN A 40 -6.37 4.86 -0.98
CA ASN A 40 -7.66 5.50 -1.20
C ASN A 40 -8.41 4.93 -2.42
N ASP A 41 -7.97 3.81 -2.97
CA ASP A 41 -8.59 3.14 -4.13
C ASP A 41 -8.82 4.05 -5.36
N THR A 42 -7.91 5.01 -5.58
CA THR A 42 -7.99 5.96 -6.71
C THR A 42 -7.12 5.56 -7.91
N VAL A 43 -6.55 4.35 -7.89
CA VAL A 43 -5.71 3.83 -8.97
C VAL A 43 -6.58 3.40 -10.15
N SER A 44 -6.50 4.14 -11.26
CA SER A 44 -7.27 3.84 -12.48
C SER A 44 -6.59 2.85 -13.43
N ARG A 45 -5.26 2.74 -13.37
CA ARG A 45 -4.45 1.85 -14.22
C ARG A 45 -3.31 1.23 -13.40
N PRO A 46 -3.57 0.18 -12.61
CA PRO A 46 -2.53 -0.50 -11.87
C PRO A 46 -1.56 -1.20 -12.83
N THR A 47 -0.28 -1.18 -12.50
CA THR A 47 0.73 -1.96 -13.22
C THR A 47 1.06 -3.20 -12.40
N ALA A 48 1.36 -4.32 -13.05
CA ALA A 48 1.73 -5.57 -12.37
C ALA A 48 2.91 -5.37 -11.41
N ARG A 49 3.87 -4.49 -11.77
CA ARG A 49 5.01 -4.15 -10.91
C ARG A 49 4.55 -3.60 -9.55
N VAL A 50 3.63 -2.64 -9.53
CA VAL A 50 3.21 -1.99 -8.28
C VAL A 50 2.27 -2.89 -7.49
N VAL A 51 1.43 -3.67 -8.17
CA VAL A 51 0.63 -4.73 -7.53
C VAL A 51 1.55 -5.68 -6.75
N ASN A 52 2.56 -6.23 -7.42
CA ASN A 52 3.48 -7.19 -6.79
C ASN A 52 4.22 -6.59 -5.60
N ILE A 53 4.64 -5.32 -5.67
CA ILE A 53 5.27 -4.65 -4.52
C ILE A 53 4.34 -4.63 -3.29
N PHE A 54 3.05 -4.37 -3.49
CA PHE A 54 2.09 -4.39 -2.39
C PHE A 54 1.69 -5.81 -1.97
N ASP A 55 1.65 -6.77 -2.88
CA ASP A 55 1.43 -8.17 -2.51
C ASP A 55 2.58 -8.71 -1.66
N ASP A 56 3.83 -8.46 -2.07
CA ASP A 56 5.02 -8.82 -1.30
C ASP A 56 4.97 -8.15 0.08
N TYR A 57 4.69 -6.84 0.12
CA TYR A 57 4.50 -6.10 1.36
C TYR A 57 3.47 -6.77 2.27
N LEU A 58 2.27 -7.10 1.77
CA LEU A 58 1.18 -7.69 2.54
C LEU A 58 1.45 -9.13 3.01
N ASN A 59 2.44 -9.82 2.43
CA ASN A 59 2.86 -11.14 2.88
C ASN A 59 3.96 -11.09 3.96
N GLU A 60 4.54 -9.91 4.21
CA GLU A 60 5.58 -9.69 5.22
C GLU A 60 5.04 -9.22 6.58
N VAL A 61 3.77 -8.82 6.66
CA VAL A 61 3.13 -8.16 7.82
C VAL A 61 2.16 -9.05 8.57
#